data_AF-A0A388P7V1-F1
#
_entry.id   AF-A0A388P7V1-F1
#
_cell.length_a   1.000
_cell.length_b   1.000
_cell.length_c   1.000
_cell.angle_alpha   90.00
_cell.angle_beta   90.00
_cell.angle_gamma   90.00
#
_symmetry.space_group_name_H-M   'P 1'
#
loop_
_entity.id
_entity.type
_entity.pdbx_description
1 polymer ?
#
loop_
_entity_poly.entity_id
_entity_poly.type
_entity_poly.pdbx_seq_one_letter_code
_entity_poly.pdbx_strand_id
1 'polypeptide(L)'
;MLGAIAGDIIGSVHEFSRNEDQGFPLFAERSCPTDDSLLTWAVAETILKGERDYKPRLVGMVSYYEKNGHLAPLSAAFGGGFLGWVYDGAPGERDSFGNGAAMRVSPVAWAFDDLESVLEHATLSARPSHAHPEGIKGAQGRGGGNLDRT
;
A
#
# COMPACT_ATOMS: atom_id res chain seq x y z
N MET A 1 8.67 3.97 7.34
CA MET A 1 8.81 2.78 6.46
C MET A 1 9.04 1.48 7.23
N LEU A 2 10.16 1.28 7.94
CA LEU A 2 10.43 0.02 8.66
C LEU A 2 9.34 -0.37 9.68
N GLY A 3 8.77 0.60 10.39
CA GLY A 3 7.66 0.35 11.30
C GLY A 3 6.37 -0.14 10.60
N ALA A 4 6.11 0.29 9.36
CA ALA A 4 4.95 -0.17 8.59
C ALA A 4 5.14 -1.62 8.13
N ILE A 5 6.34 -1.95 7.62
CA ILE A 5 6.71 -3.32 7.24
C ILE A 5 6.70 -4.25 8.45
N ALA A 6 7.26 -3.80 9.58
CA ALA A 6 7.22 -4.57 10.81
C ALA A 6 5.77 -4.79 11.28
N GLY A 7 4.95 -3.74 11.27
CA GLY A 7 3.53 -3.83 11.65
C GLY A 7 2.75 -4.82 10.80
N ASP A 8 2.98 -4.83 9.48
CA ASP A 8 2.39 -5.80 8.55
C ASP A 8 2.80 -7.24 8.88
N ILE A 9 4.11 -7.50 8.99
CA ILE A 9 4.64 -8.85 9.32
C ILE A 9 4.11 -9.37 10.67
N ILE A 10 4.02 -8.48 11.66
CA ILE A 10 3.49 -8.79 12.98
C ILE A 10 1.98 -9.10 12.89
N GLY A 11 1.23 -8.29 12.13
CA GLY A 11 -0.21 -8.42 11.97
C GLY A 11 -0.67 -9.58 11.08
N SER A 12 0.19 -10.09 10.19
CA SER A 12 -0.18 -11.08 9.17
C SER A 12 -0.81 -12.37 9.72
N VAL A 13 -0.40 -12.81 10.91
CA VAL A 13 -0.92 -14.03 11.56
C VAL A 13 -2.21 -13.78 12.35
N HIS A 14 -2.57 -12.52 12.56
CA HIS A 14 -3.75 -12.08 13.30
C HIS A 14 -4.83 -11.49 12.39
N GLU A 15 -4.57 -11.37 11.09
CA GLU A 15 -5.54 -10.88 10.13
C GLU A 15 -6.83 -11.71 10.20
N PHE A 16 -7.99 -11.05 10.24
CA PHE A 16 -9.32 -11.65 10.37
C PHE A 16 -9.60 -12.43 11.67
N SER A 17 -8.68 -12.45 12.63
CA SER A 17 -8.86 -13.19 13.90
C SER A 17 -9.64 -12.44 14.99
N ARG A 18 -9.88 -11.12 14.82
CA ARG A 18 -10.41 -10.22 15.86
C ARG A 18 -9.64 -10.34 17.19
N ASN A 19 -8.34 -10.59 17.13
CA ASN A 19 -7.53 -10.70 18.33
C ASN A 19 -7.43 -9.33 19.02
N GLU A 20 -8.04 -9.21 20.20
CA GLU A 20 -7.99 -8.02 21.06
C GLU A 20 -6.93 -8.15 22.17
N ASP A 21 -6.27 -9.30 22.27
CA ASP A 21 -5.17 -9.50 23.21
C ASP A 21 -4.01 -8.56 22.85
N GLN A 22 -3.42 -7.88 23.84
CA GLN A 22 -2.25 -7.03 23.66
C GLN A 22 -0.94 -7.75 24.00
N GLY A 23 -1.01 -8.98 24.54
CA GLY A 23 0.13 -9.82 24.91
C GLY A 23 0.58 -10.80 23.82
N PHE A 24 0.19 -10.58 22.56
CA PHE A 24 0.55 -11.48 21.46
C PHE A 24 2.05 -11.42 21.14
N PRO A 25 2.65 -12.53 20.67
CA PRO A 25 4.04 -12.53 20.24
C PRO A 25 4.21 -11.66 19.00
N LEU A 26 5.20 -10.77 19.01
CA LEU A 26 5.45 -9.87 17.87
C LEU A 26 5.78 -10.65 16.59
N PHE A 27 6.63 -11.68 16.68
CA PHE A 27 6.95 -12.53 15.54
C PHE A 27 6.56 -13.97 15.86
N ALA A 28 5.65 -14.52 15.06
CA ALA A 28 5.27 -15.92 15.09
C ALA A 28 5.95 -16.66 13.92
N GLU A 29 5.98 -17.99 13.98
CA GLU A 29 6.62 -18.85 12.98
C GLU A 29 6.13 -18.59 11.54
N ARG A 30 4.87 -18.14 11.39
CA ARG A 30 4.24 -17.85 10.10
C ARG A 30 4.14 -16.35 9.77
N SER A 31 4.71 -15.47 10.59
CA SER A 31 4.75 -14.04 10.31
C SER A 31 5.51 -13.78 9.00
N CYS A 32 4.88 -13.07 8.06
CA CYS A 32 5.52 -12.74 6.79
C CYS A 32 4.93 -11.48 6.15
N PRO A 33 5.66 -10.84 5.23
CA PRO A 33 5.15 -9.67 4.50
C PRO A 33 3.89 -10.02 3.70
N THR A 34 2.93 -9.11 3.66
CA THR A 34 1.70 -9.22 2.86
C THR A 34 1.72 -8.22 1.69
N ASP A 35 0.57 -7.98 1.06
CA ASP A 35 0.42 -6.97 0.03
C ASP A 35 0.75 -5.55 0.52
N ASP A 36 0.57 -5.27 1.82
CA ASP A 36 0.97 -3.99 2.43
C ASP A 36 2.46 -3.72 2.24
N SER A 37 3.31 -4.67 2.66
CA SER A 37 4.76 -4.56 2.51
C SER A 37 5.21 -4.62 1.05
N LEU A 38 4.60 -5.50 0.24
CA LEU A 38 4.96 -5.63 -1.18
C LEU A 38 4.64 -4.34 -1.94
N LEU A 39 3.46 -3.76 -1.74
CA LEU A 39 3.09 -2.51 -2.40
C LEU A 39 3.82 -1.30 -1.80
N THR A 40 4.17 -1.33 -0.50
CA THR A 40 5.08 -0.35 0.10
C THR A 40 6.44 -0.36 -0.59
N TRP A 41 6.99 -1.55 -0.88
CA TRP A 41 8.24 -1.68 -1.61
C TRP A 41 8.11 -1.13 -3.04
N ALA A 42 7.02 -1.43 -3.76
CA ALA A 42 6.78 -0.88 -5.08
C ALA A 42 6.79 0.67 -5.08
N VAL A 43 6.17 1.31 -4.09
CA VAL A 43 6.17 2.77 -3.93
C VAL A 43 7.58 3.30 -3.64
N ALA A 44 8.31 2.68 -2.72
CA ALA A 44 9.68 3.08 -2.39
C ALA A 44 10.61 2.98 -3.61
N GLU A 45 10.48 1.90 -4.40
CA GLU A 45 11.31 1.67 -5.59
C GLU A 45 11.04 2.72 -6.68
N THR A 46 9.79 3.13 -6.90
CA THR A 46 9.45 4.22 -7.84
C THR A 46 10.15 5.52 -7.41
N ILE A 47 10.09 5.86 -6.11
CA ILE A 47 10.72 7.08 -5.58
C ILE A 47 12.24 7.03 -5.76
N LEU A 48 12.88 5.91 -5.39
CA LEU A 48 14.33 5.75 -5.50
C LEU A 48 14.86 5.87 -6.93
N LYS A 49 14.02 5.57 -7.92
CA LYS A 49 14.36 5.71 -9.35
C LYS A 49 14.06 7.10 -9.90
N GLY A 50 13.54 8.01 -9.08
CA GLY A 50 13.11 9.34 -9.52
C GLY A 50 11.91 9.29 -10.47
N GLU A 51 11.16 8.19 -10.46
CA GLU A 51 9.98 8.00 -11.30
C GLU A 51 8.75 8.66 -10.63
N ARG A 52 7.79 9.10 -11.43
CA ARG A 52 6.51 9.68 -10.96
C ARG A 52 5.29 8.83 -11.32
N ASP A 53 5.48 7.83 -12.18
CA ASP A 53 4.46 6.84 -12.51
C ASP A 53 4.62 5.61 -11.62
N TYR A 54 3.70 5.46 -10.67
CA TYR A 54 3.68 4.35 -9.71
C TYR A 54 3.01 3.10 -10.27
N LYS A 55 2.17 3.23 -11.30
CA LYS A 55 1.33 2.14 -11.80
C LYS A 55 2.15 0.92 -12.26
N PRO A 56 3.24 1.05 -13.03
CA PRO A 56 4.01 -0.11 -13.51
C PRO A 56 4.56 -0.97 -12.37
N ARG A 57 5.02 -0.36 -11.27
CA ARG A 57 5.56 -1.10 -10.12
C ARG A 57 4.47 -1.75 -9.28
N LEU A 58 3.35 -1.03 -9.05
CA LEU A 58 2.21 -1.58 -8.34
C LEU A 58 1.65 -2.81 -9.05
N VAL A 59 1.51 -2.75 -10.37
CA VAL A 59 1.06 -3.88 -11.21
C VAL A 59 2.11 -4.98 -11.24
N GLY A 60 3.37 -4.64 -11.48
CA GLY A 60 4.47 -5.61 -11.54
C GLY A 60 4.69 -6.39 -10.24
N MET A 61 4.31 -5.81 -9.10
CA MET A 61 4.39 -6.47 -7.81
C MET A 61 3.47 -7.69 -7.70
N VAL A 62 2.33 -7.70 -8.40
CA VAL A 62 1.46 -8.90 -8.48
C VAL A 62 2.19 -10.02 -9.21
N SER A 63 2.81 -9.73 -10.36
CA SER A 63 3.59 -10.73 -11.09
C SER A 63 4.83 -11.20 -10.32
N TYR A 64 5.45 -10.33 -9.52
CA TYR A 64 6.51 -10.72 -8.59
C TYR A 64 5.99 -11.69 -7.54
N TYR A 65 4.84 -11.38 -6.94
CA TYR A 65 4.20 -12.25 -5.94
C TYR A 65 3.78 -13.60 -6.53
N GLU A 66 3.21 -13.65 -7.73
CA GLU A 66 2.83 -14.92 -8.35
C GLU A 66 4.02 -15.86 -8.55
N LYS A 67 5.20 -15.30 -8.84
CA LYS A 67 6.44 -16.08 -9.01
C LYS A 67 7.06 -16.51 -7.68
N ASN A 68 6.99 -15.66 -6.66
CA ASN A 68 7.76 -15.81 -5.42
C ASN A 68 6.91 -16.10 -4.18
N GLY A 69 5.58 -16.03 -4.27
CA GLY A 69 4.66 -16.13 -3.13
C GLY A 69 4.71 -17.48 -2.43
N HIS A 70 5.14 -18.54 -3.14
CA HIS A 70 5.40 -19.85 -2.56
C HIS A 70 6.54 -19.87 -1.53
N LEU A 71 7.36 -18.82 -1.47
CA LEU A 71 8.41 -18.64 -0.46
C LEU A 71 7.87 -18.05 0.84
N ALA A 72 6.65 -17.50 0.84
CA ALA A 72 6.01 -16.94 2.02
C ALA A 72 5.13 -17.99 2.73
N PRO A 73 5.12 -18.03 4.07
CA PRO A 73 4.28 -18.95 4.84
C PRO A 73 2.79 -18.62 4.78
N LEU A 74 2.41 -17.39 4.38
CA LEU A 74 1.04 -16.95 4.15
C LEU A 74 0.91 -16.30 2.77
N SER A 75 -0.29 -16.36 2.20
CA SER A 75 -0.58 -15.64 0.97
C SER A 75 -0.61 -14.14 1.24
N ALA A 76 -0.08 -13.34 0.32
CA ALA A 76 -0.39 -11.92 0.30
C ALA A 76 -1.90 -11.75 0.08
N ALA A 77 -2.52 -10.87 0.88
CA ALA A 77 -3.98 -10.73 0.99
C ALA A 77 -4.50 -9.64 0.05
N PHE A 78 -3.95 -9.54 -1.17
CA PHE A 78 -4.36 -8.52 -2.14
C PHE A 78 -5.88 -8.47 -2.30
N GLY A 79 -6.46 -7.28 -2.14
CA GLY A 79 -7.90 -7.09 -2.30
C GLY A 79 -8.39 -7.57 -3.66
N GLY A 80 -9.47 -8.36 -3.70
CA GLY A 80 -9.96 -8.99 -4.93
C GLY A 80 -10.25 -7.99 -6.06
N GLY A 81 -10.72 -6.79 -5.74
CA GLY A 81 -10.93 -5.72 -6.72
C GLY A 81 -9.63 -5.12 -7.29
N PHE A 82 -8.54 -5.12 -6.51
CA PHE A 82 -7.21 -4.73 -6.99
C PHE A 82 -6.64 -5.80 -7.92
N LEU A 83 -6.71 -7.08 -7.52
CA LEU A 83 -6.29 -8.20 -8.37
C LEU A 83 -7.06 -8.23 -9.70
N GLY A 84 -8.39 -8.10 -9.66
CA GLY A 84 -9.22 -8.05 -10.86
C GLY A 84 -8.77 -6.94 -11.83
N TRP A 85 -8.54 -5.72 -11.31
CA TRP A 85 -8.03 -4.63 -12.12
C TRP A 85 -6.66 -4.92 -12.72
N VAL A 86 -5.74 -5.53 -11.96
CA VAL A 86 -4.42 -5.93 -12.48
C VAL A 86 -4.57 -6.98 -13.60
N TYR A 87 -5.42 -8.00 -13.40
CA TYR A 87 -5.65 -9.06 -14.38
C TYR A 87 -6.36 -8.59 -15.65
N ASP A 88 -7.17 -7.54 -15.56
CA ASP A 88 -7.77 -6.87 -16.72
C ASP A 88 -6.76 -6.00 -17.50
N GLY A 89 -5.47 -6.08 -17.16
CA GLY A 89 -4.40 -5.30 -17.78
C GLY A 89 -4.23 -3.91 -17.18
N ALA A 90 -4.77 -3.68 -15.97
CA ALA A 90 -4.79 -2.39 -15.28
C ALA A 90 -5.32 -1.26 -16.20
N PRO A 91 -6.54 -1.35 -16.76
CA PRO A 91 -7.05 -0.31 -17.65
C PRO A 91 -7.24 0.98 -16.85
N GLY A 92 -6.74 2.10 -17.42
CA GLY A 92 -6.90 3.42 -16.83
C GLY A 92 -6.54 3.50 -15.34
N GLU A 93 -7.42 4.17 -14.60
CA GLU A 93 -7.40 4.33 -13.15
C GLU A 93 -8.62 3.64 -12.56
N ARG A 94 -8.45 2.94 -11.43
CA ARG A 94 -9.54 2.24 -10.76
C ARG A 94 -10.17 3.10 -9.69
N ASP A 95 -11.50 3.22 -9.73
CA ASP A 95 -12.26 3.89 -8.68
C ASP A 95 -12.44 2.98 -7.46
N SER A 96 -11.94 3.41 -6.30
CA SER A 96 -12.03 2.63 -5.05
C SER A 96 -11.75 3.48 -3.82
N PHE A 97 -12.57 3.27 -2.79
CA PHE A 97 -12.50 3.92 -1.48
C PHE A 97 -11.88 3.04 -0.38
N GLY A 98 -11.25 1.92 -0.76
CA GLY A 98 -10.57 1.04 0.21
C GLY A 98 -9.34 1.70 0.84
N ASN A 99 -8.85 1.10 1.93
CA ASN A 99 -7.62 1.52 2.63
C ASN A 99 -6.33 1.17 1.86
N GLY A 100 -6.43 0.49 0.72
CA GLY A 100 -5.31 -0.04 -0.05
C GLY A 100 -4.28 1.00 -0.51
N ALA A 101 -4.70 2.25 -0.65
CA ALA A 101 -3.81 3.36 -0.94
C ALA A 101 -3.05 3.85 0.30
N ALA A 102 -3.71 3.86 1.47
CA ALA A 102 -3.14 4.34 2.72
C ALA A 102 -2.09 3.38 3.29
N MET A 103 -2.30 2.07 3.16
CA MET A 103 -1.40 1.05 3.73
C MET A 103 0.03 1.11 3.17
N ARG A 104 0.20 1.62 1.94
CA ARG A 104 1.47 1.61 1.20
C ARG A 104 2.14 2.98 1.04
N VAL A 105 1.56 4.05 1.59
CA VAL A 105 2.03 5.44 1.35
C VAL A 105 3.26 5.81 2.20
N SER A 106 3.62 4.99 3.19
CA SER A 106 4.68 5.29 4.15
C SER A 106 6.06 5.67 3.58
N PRO A 107 6.49 5.23 2.38
CA PRO A 107 7.75 5.68 1.77
C PRO A 107 7.69 7.15 1.30
N VAL A 108 6.52 7.64 0.90
CA VAL A 108 6.35 9.04 0.47
C VAL A 108 6.67 9.99 1.62
N ALA A 109 6.04 9.77 2.78
CA ALA A 109 6.26 10.58 3.98
C ALA A 109 7.69 10.48 4.54
N TRP A 110 8.45 9.47 4.14
CA TRP A 110 9.85 9.32 4.52
C TRP A 110 10.81 10.01 3.55
N ALA A 111 10.48 10.08 2.27
CA ALA A 111 11.38 10.57 1.22
C ALA A 111 11.28 12.09 0.97
N PHE A 112 10.17 12.72 1.35
CA PHE A 112 9.91 14.13 1.09
C PHE A 112 9.65 14.89 2.40
N ASP A 113 10.29 16.05 2.54
CA ASP A 113 10.25 16.87 3.76
C ASP A 113 9.19 17.99 3.70
N ASP A 114 8.72 18.35 2.50
CA ASP A 114 7.71 19.39 2.31
C ASP A 114 6.31 18.79 2.05
N LEU A 115 5.29 19.48 2.58
CA LEU A 115 3.91 19.00 2.53
C LEU A 115 3.39 18.88 1.09
N GLU A 116 3.80 19.78 0.19
CA GLU A 116 3.32 19.79 -1.19
C GLU A 116 3.79 18.54 -1.93
N SER A 117 5.08 18.23 -1.88
CA SER A 117 5.66 17.00 -2.45
C SER A 117 5.06 15.75 -1.82
N VAL A 118 4.84 15.74 -0.50
CA VAL A 118 4.20 14.60 0.18
C VAL A 118 2.78 14.38 -0.34
N LEU A 119 1.96 15.43 -0.41
CA LEU A 119 0.59 15.33 -0.91
C LEU A 119 0.54 14.91 -2.37
N GLU A 120 1.45 15.44 -3.18
CA GLU A 120 1.54 15.11 -4.60
C GLU A 120 1.91 13.64 -4.82
N HIS A 121 3.00 13.18 -4.21
CA HIS A 121 3.45 11.79 -4.35
C HIS A 121 2.47 10.80 -3.69
N ALA A 122 1.78 11.20 -2.62
CA ALA A 122 0.68 10.41 -2.05
C ALA A 122 -0.47 10.25 -3.06
N THR A 123 -0.88 11.32 -3.74
CA THR A 123 -1.89 11.25 -4.79
C THR A 123 -1.43 10.40 -5.97
N LEU A 124 -0.21 10.60 -6.47
CA LEU A 124 0.33 9.85 -7.61
C LEU A 124 0.42 8.33 -7.32
N SER A 125 0.74 7.96 -6.08
CA SER A 125 0.79 6.54 -5.67
C SER A 125 -0.59 5.92 -5.41
N ALA A 126 -1.60 6.71 -5.07
CA ALA A 126 -2.97 6.26 -4.79
C ALA A 126 -3.80 6.12 -6.08
N ARG A 127 -3.76 7.15 -6.92
CA ARG A 127 -4.65 7.37 -8.07
C ARG A 127 -4.78 6.17 -9.02
N PRO A 128 -3.72 5.40 -9.35
CA PRO A 128 -3.86 4.25 -10.26
C PRO A 128 -4.89 3.22 -9.82
N SER A 129 -5.00 2.94 -8.52
CA SER A 129 -5.88 1.89 -7.99
C SER A 129 -7.04 2.38 -7.11
N HIS A 130 -6.96 3.65 -6.68
CA HIS A 130 -7.89 4.31 -5.76
C HIS A 130 -8.10 5.76 -6.22
N ALA A 131 -8.70 5.93 -7.40
CA ALA A 131 -9.04 7.24 -7.97
C ALA A 131 -10.18 7.95 -7.22
N HIS A 132 -10.89 7.24 -6.35
CA HIS A 132 -11.95 7.81 -5.54
C HIS A 132 -11.38 8.90 -4.61
N PRO A 133 -12.05 10.05 -4.43
CA PRO A 133 -11.57 11.12 -3.55
C PRO A 133 -11.22 10.64 -2.14
N GLU A 134 -12.01 9.75 -1.56
CA GLU A 134 -11.75 9.18 -0.23
C GLU A 134 -10.53 8.25 -0.20
N GLY A 135 -10.23 7.54 -1.30
CA GLY A 135 -9.01 6.74 -1.41
C GLY A 135 -7.75 7.61 -1.47
N ILE A 136 -7.81 8.71 -2.22
CA ILE A 136 -6.73 9.70 -2.30
C ILE A 136 -6.52 10.38 -0.95
N LYS A 137 -7.60 10.86 -0.31
CA LYS A 137 -7.55 11.45 1.04
C LYS A 137 -6.98 10.46 2.06
N GLY A 138 -7.36 9.18 1.95
CA GLY A 138 -6.81 8.12 2.79
C GLY A 138 -5.29 8.02 2.70
N ALA A 139 -4.73 8.14 1.48
CA ALA A 139 -3.28 8.14 1.27
C ALA A 139 -2.59 9.43 1.74
N GLN A 140 -3.21 10.59 1.50
CA GLN A 140 -2.68 11.88 1.97
C GLN A 140 -2.73 12.03 3.51
N GLY A 141 -3.62 11.28 4.16
CA GLY A 141 -3.85 11.37 5.59
C GLY A 141 -4.51 12.69 6.00
N ARG A 142 -4.52 12.97 7.31
CA ARG A 142 -5.18 14.17 7.88
C ARG A 142 -4.58 15.52 7.41
N GLY A 143 -3.47 15.51 6.67
CA GLY A 143 -2.89 16.70 6.05
C GLY A 143 -3.49 17.09 4.68
N GLY A 144 -4.28 16.20 4.05
CA GLY A 144 -4.93 16.46 2.75
C GLY A 144 -6.35 17.05 2.84
N GLY A 145 -6.81 17.40 4.05
CA GLY A 145 -8.16 17.91 4.29
C GLY A 145 -8.23 19.43 4.24
N ASN A 146 -9.06 19.95 3.32
CA ASN A 146 -9.52 21.33 3.12
C ASN A 146 -8.55 22.32 2.43
N LEU A 147 -8.67 22.39 1.10
CA LEU A 147 -8.31 23.58 0.32
C LEU A 147 -9.53 24.36 -0.20
N ASP A 148 -10.75 24.09 0.29
CA ASP A 148 -11.97 24.67 -0.31
C ASP A 148 -13.01 25.15 0.72
N ARG A 149 -12.56 25.86 1.76
CA ARG A 149 -13.43 26.70 2.62
C ARG A 149 -12.71 27.94 3.13
N THR A 150 -12.65 28.98 2.31
CA THR A 150 -12.67 30.41 2.73
C THR A 150 -13.35 31.22 1.66
#